data_AF-L8P034-F1
#
_entry.id   AF-L8P034-F1
#
_cell.length_a   1.000
_cell.length_b   1.000
_cell.length_c   1.000
_cell.angle_alpha   90.00
_cell.angle_beta   90.00
_cell.angle_gamma   90.00
#
_symmetry.space_group_name_H-M   'P 1'
#
loop_
_entity.id
_entity.type
_entity.pdbx_description
1 polymer ?
#
loop_
_entity_poly.entity_id
_entity_poly.type
_entity_poly.pdbx_seq_one_letter_code
_entity_poly.pdbx_strand_id
1 'polypeptide(L)' 'MESGKDLERSVELFHRVNQQDFDACERTQPAMSSKAYAKGGVLVPSEHHIGEFHTWLQNKLEVRPTH' A
#
# COMPACT_ATOMS: atom_id res chain seq x y z
N MET A 1 1.74 4.98 38.70
CA MET A 1 2.92 5.61 38.09
C MET A 1 3.09 5.00 36.72
N GLU A 2 2.43 5.53 35.69
CA GLU A 2 2.71 5.09 34.33
C GLU A 2 4.04 5.73 33.93
N SER A 3 5.06 4.90 33.74
CA SER A 3 6.31 5.33 33.13
C SER A 3 5.97 5.77 31.70
N GLY A 4 5.78 7.06 31.48
CA GLY A 4 5.52 7.63 30.16
C GLY A 4 6.67 7.21 29.23
N LYS A 5 6.39 6.29 28.29
CA LYS A 5 7.38 5.89 27.30
C LYS A 5 7.68 7.12 26.46
N ASP A 6 8.95 7.47 26.34
CA ASP A 6 9.39 8.46 25.37
C ASP A 6 9.07 7.93 23.96
N LEU A 7 8.15 8.61 23.28
CA LEU A 7 7.68 8.25 21.95
C LEU A 7 8.37 9.07 20.85
N GLU A 8 9.20 10.06 21.19
CA GLU A 8 9.76 10.99 20.20
C GLU A 8 10.51 10.25 19.11
N ARG A 9 11.32 9.25 19.49
CA ARG A 9 12.05 8.39 18.56
C ARG A 9 11.15 7.56 17.65
N SER A 10 10.08 7.00 18.20
CA SER A 10 9.12 6.20 17.42
C SER A 10 8.37 7.09 16.43
N VAL A 11 7.90 8.25 16.87
CA VAL A 11 7.21 9.23 16.01
C VAL A 11 8.13 9.69 14.88
N GLU A 12 9.38 10.03 15.19
CA GLU A 12 10.38 10.41 14.19
C GLU A 12 10.61 9.29 13.16
N LEU A 13 10.73 8.04 13.62
CA LEU A 13 10.91 6.89 12.74
C LEU A 13 9.72 6.72 11.79
N PHE A 14 8.50 6.69 12.32
CA PHE A 14 7.29 6.54 11.50
C PHE A 14 7.10 7.72 10.54
N HIS A 15 7.46 8.94 10.94
CA HIS A 15 7.43 10.09 10.04
C HIS A 15 8.37 9.88 8.84
N ARG A 16 9.61 9.43 9.07
CA ARG A 16 10.58 9.18 7.99
C ARG A 16 10.14 8.04 7.08
N VAL A 17 9.61 6.95 7.65
CA VAL A 17 9.06 5.82 6.87
C VAL A 17 7.89 6.30 6.00
N ASN A 18 6.95 7.06 6.58
CA ASN A 18 5.83 7.60 5.82
C ASN A 18 6.29 8.51 4.67
N GLN A 19 7.27 9.40 4.90
CA GLN A 19 7.81 10.26 3.83
C GLN A 19 8.35 9.43 2.67
N GLN A 20 9.11 8.37 2.95
CA GLN A 20 9.65 7.47 1.92
C GLN A 20 8.55 6.74 1.16
N ASP A 21 7.51 6.25 1.86
CA ASP A 21 6.39 5.56 1.23
C ASP A 21 5.55 6.52 0.36
N PHE A 22 5.35 7.77 0.80
CA PHE A 22 4.65 8.79 0.02
C PHE A 22 5.42 9.13 -1.27
N ASP A 23 6.72 9.36 -1.19
CA ASP A 23 7.56 9.63 -2.37
C ASP A 23 7.49 8.48 -3.39
N ALA A 24 7.50 7.23 -2.92
CA ALA A 24 7.34 6.06 -3.77
C ALA A 24 5.95 5.98 -4.42
N CYS A 25 4.90 6.29 -3.65
CA CYS A 25 3.53 6.34 -4.15
C CYS A 25 3.38 7.41 -5.23
N GLU A 26 3.81 8.64 -4.99
CA GLU A 26 3.69 9.75 -5.94
C GLU A 26 4.37 9.45 -7.29
N ARG A 27 5.51 8.75 -7.26
CA ARG A 27 6.20 8.30 -8.48
C ARG A 27 5.48 7.18 -9.21
N THR A 28 4.78 6.31 -8.47
CA THR A 28 4.11 5.12 -9.02
C THR A 28 2.74 5.44 -9.60
N GLN A 29 1.96 6.29 -8.92
CA GLN A 29 0.56 6.59 -9.26
C GLN A 29 0.33 7.01 -10.73
N PRO A 30 1.15 7.86 -11.36
CA PRO A 30 0.94 8.25 -12.75
C PRO A 30 0.94 7.05 -13.72
N ALA A 31 1.80 6.06 -13.47
CA ALA A 31 1.93 4.87 -14.32
C ALA A 31 0.75 3.90 -14.19
N MET A 32 -0.03 4.00 -13.11
CA MET A 32 -1.21 3.16 -12.88
C MET A 32 -2.31 3.37 -13.94
N SER A 33 -2.31 4.53 -14.61
CA SER A 33 -3.21 4.85 -15.73
C SER A 33 -2.74 4.31 -17.09
N SER A 34 -1.56 3.70 -17.14
CA SER A 34 -0.97 3.24 -18.41
C SER A 34 -1.69 2.02 -18.97
N LYS A 35 -1.67 1.88 -20.30
CA LYS A 35 -2.24 0.70 -20.99
C LYS A 35 -1.60 -0.61 -20.54
N ALA A 36 -0.29 -0.60 -20.26
CA ALA A 36 0.43 -1.77 -19.77
C ALA A 36 -0.07 -2.22 -18.40
N TYR A 37 -0.53 -1.28 -17.57
CA TYR A 37 -1.04 -1.54 -16.23
C TYR A 37 -2.57 -1.69 -16.17
N ALA A 38 -3.28 -1.61 -17.30
CA ALA A 38 -4.74 -1.63 -17.33
C ALA A 38 -5.38 -2.91 -16.77
N LYS A 39 -4.65 -4.03 -16.79
CA LYS A 39 -5.06 -5.31 -16.19
C LYS A 39 -4.43 -5.55 -14.79
N GLY A 40 -3.84 -4.51 -14.20
CA GLY A 40 -3.04 -4.61 -12.99
C GLY A 40 -1.58 -4.97 -13.26
N GLY A 41 -0.78 -4.94 -12.19
CA GLY A 41 0.63 -5.34 -12.18
C GLY A 41 0.83 -6.83 -11.89
N VAL A 42 2.05 -7.32 -12.12
CA VAL A 42 2.46 -8.67 -11.73
C VAL A 42 3.02 -8.61 -10.31
N LEU A 43 2.48 -9.45 -9.42
CA LEU A 43 2.97 -9.60 -8.05
C LEU A 43 3.97 -10.75 -7.98
N VAL A 44 5.06 -10.55 -7.24
CA VAL A 44 6.01 -11.62 -6.92
C VAL A 44 5.53 -12.41 -5.69
N PRO A 45 6.05 -13.62 -5.41
CA PRO A 45 5.54 -14.46 -4.31
C PRO A 45 5.56 -13.79 -2.92
N SER A 46 6.52 -12.91 -2.64
CA SER A 46 6.59 -12.17 -1.38
C SER A 46 5.46 -11.14 -1.22
N GLU A 47 4.78 -10.78 -2.30
CA GLU A 47 3.70 -9.77 -2.31
C GLU A 47 2.31 -10.40 -2.19
N HIS A 48 2.22 -11.67 -1.76
CA HIS A 48 0.94 -12.38 -1.62
C HIS A 48 -0.08 -11.62 -0.76
N HIS A 49 0.34 -10.92 0.30
CA HIS A 49 -0.54 -10.08 1.12
C HIS A 49 -1.18 -8.92 0.36
N ILE A 50 -0.51 -8.36 -0.67
CA ILE A 50 -1.10 -7.33 -1.54
C ILE A 50 -2.21 -7.97 -2.41
N GLY A 51 -2.00 -9.19 -2.88
CA GLY A 51 -3.02 -9.97 -3.57
C GLY A 51 -4.24 -10.24 -2.69
N GLU A 52 -4.04 -10.65 -1.44
CA GLU A 52 -5.10 -10.84 -0.45
C GLU A 52 -5.90 -9.54 -0.22
N PHE A 53 -5.20 -8.41 -0.11
CA PHE A 53 -5.83 -7.10 0.01
C PHE A 53 -6.70 -6.76 -1.21
N HIS A 54 -6.22 -7.01 -2.44
CA HIS A 54 -7.02 -6.80 -3.65
C HIS A 54 -8.31 -7.64 -3.63
N THR A 55 -8.21 -8.92 -3.28
CA THR A 55 -9.37 -9.81 -3.18
C THR A 55 -10.36 -9.31 -2.13
N TRP A 56 -9.88 -8.94 -0.94
CA TRP A 56 -10.72 -8.37 0.11
C TRP A 56 -11.42 -7.09 -0.35
N LEU A 57 -10.70 -6.17 -0.99
CA LEU A 57 -11.24 -4.91 -1.45
C LEU A 57 -12.31 -5.11 -2.53
N GLN A 58 -12.07 -5.98 -3.51
CA GLN A 58 -13.06 -6.27 -4.56
C GLN A 58 -14.36 -6.85 -3.98
N ASN A 59 -14.25 -7.77 -3.01
CA ASN A 59 -15.41 -8.31 -2.30
C ASN A 59 -16.20 -7.22 -1.55
N LYS A 60 -15.51 -6.22 -0.98
CA LYS A 60 -16.14 -5.09 -0.28
C LYS A 60 -16.84 -4.11 -1.22
N LEU A 61 -16.37 -3.98 -2.46
CA LEU A 61 -16.94 -3.07 -3.45
C LEU A 61 -18.12 -3.68 -4.22
N GLU A 62 -18.50 -4.94 -3.95
CA GLU A 62 -19.48 -5.72 -4.74
C GLU A 62 -19.15 -5.80 -6.24
N VAL A 63 -17.92 -5.43 -6.62
CA VAL A 63 -17.44 -5.48 -7.99
C VAL A 63 -17.22 -6.94 -8.32
N ARG A 64 -18.17 -7.54 -9.04
CA ARG A 64 -17.95 -8.84 -9.68
C ARG A 64 -16.84 -8.68 -10.72
N PRO A 65 -15.83 -9.57 -10.75
CA PRO A 65 -14.76 -9.48 -11.73
C PRO A 65 -15.35 -9.60 -13.14
N THR A 66 -15.16 -8.59 -13.98
CA THR A 66 -15.36 -8.73 -15.43
C THR A 66 -14.08 -9.29 -16.02
N HIS A 67 -14.04 -10.63 -16.08
CA HIS A 67 -13.15 -11.51 -16.84
C HIS A 67 -11.63 -11.41 -16.60
#